data_AF-A0A3N0I9H6-F1
#
_entry.id   AF-A0A3N0I9H6-F1
#
_cell.length_a   1.000
_cell.length_b   1.000
_cell.length_c   1.000
_cell.angle_alpha   90.00
_cell.angle_beta   90.00
_cell.angle_gamma   90.00
#
_symmetry.space_group_name_H-M   'P 1'
#
loop_
_entity.id
_entity.type
_entity.pdbx_description
1 polymer ?
#
loop_
_entity_poly.entity_id
_entity_poly.type
_entity_poly.pdbx_seq_one_letter_code
_entity_poly.pdbx_strand_id
1 'polypeptide(L)' 'MSVGRVLERNKRYVVGAVAGSQALEKFANVKPDLVILDIMMPGLDGFEVRGLGYRLGD' A
#
# COMPACT_ATOMS: atom_id res chain seq x y z
N MET A 1 16.07 -8.05 6.01
CA MET A 1 14.79 -8.19 6.73
C MET A 1 13.82 -7.20 6.09
N SER A 2 12.62 -7.60 5.64
CA SER A 2 11.68 -6.67 5.01
C SER A 2 10.91 -5.86 6.06
N VAL A 3 10.50 -4.64 5.72
CA VAL A 3 9.69 -3.78 6.61
C VAL A 3 8.39 -4.48 7.02
N GLY A 4 7.72 -5.16 6.09
CA GLY A 4 6.51 -5.95 6.38
C GLY A 4 6.74 -6.98 7.49
N ARG A 5 7.85 -7.72 7.45
CA ARG A 5 8.16 -8.72 8.47
C ARG A 5 8.44 -8.11 9.85
N VAL A 6 8.98 -6.89 9.90
CA VAL A 6 9.15 -6.15 11.16
C VAL A 6 7.80 -5.76 11.74
N LEU A 7 6.87 -5.28 10.92
CA LEU A 7 5.53 -4.89 11.36
C LEU A 7 4.70 -6.09 11.85
N GLU A 8 4.73 -7.21 11.12
CA GLU A 8 4.07 -8.46 11.53
C GLU A 8 4.55 -8.95 12.90
N ARG A 9 5.87 -8.91 13.15
CA ARG A 9 6.45 -9.28 14.46
C ARG A 9 5.97 -8.37 15.59
N ASN A 10 5.60 -7.14 15.28
CA ASN A 10 5.01 -6.19 16.22
C ASN A 10 3.47 -6.29 16.29
N LYS A 11 2.90 -7.45 15.90
CA LYS A 11 1.48 -7.76 15.95
C LYS A 11 0.61 -6.80 15.12
N ARG A 12 1.15 -6.27 14.03
CA ARG A 12 0.39 -5.49 13.04
C ARG A 12 -0.08 -6.41 11.92
N TYR A 13 -1.30 -6.17 11.46
CA TYR A 13 -1.80 -6.81 10.24
C TYR A 13 -1.16 -6.14 9.03
N VAL A 14 -0.55 -6.93 8.15
CA VAL A 14 0.17 -6.43 6.97
C VAL A 14 -0.43 -7.05 5.73
N VAL A 15 -0.74 -6.20 4.75
CA VAL A 15 -1.19 -6.62 3.42
C VAL A 15 -0.16 -6.14 2.40
N GLY A 16 0.49 -7.07 1.71
CA GLY A 16 1.43 -6.75 0.65
C GLY A 16 0.75 -6.49 -0.69
N ALA A 17 1.30 -5.59 -1.50
CA ALA A 17 0.98 -5.43 -2.91
C ALA A 17 2.27 -5.41 -3.73
N VAL A 18 2.26 -6.03 -4.91
CA VAL A 18 3.44 -6.12 -5.79
C VAL A 18 3.42 -5.11 -6.93
N ALA A 19 2.31 -4.37 -7.09
CA ALA A 19 2.13 -3.32 -8.10
C ALA A 19 1.13 -2.26 -7.61
N GLY A 20 1.23 -1.04 -8.15
CA GLY A 20 0.36 0.08 -7.77
C GLY A 20 -1.14 -0.18 -7.98
N SER A 21 -1.53 -0.85 -9.07
CA SER A 21 -2.92 -1.22 -9.35
C SER A 21 -3.51 -2.15 -8.27
N GLN A 22 -2.74 -3.17 -7.88
CA GLN A 22 -3.11 -4.07 -6.80
C GLN A 22 -3.18 -3.33 -5.45
N ALA A 23 -2.30 -2.35 -5.22
CA ALA A 23 -2.34 -1.54 -4.00
C ALA A 23 -3.66 -0.76 -3.91
N LEU A 24 -4.14 -0.17 -5.00
CA LEU A 24 -5.41 0.57 -5.05
C LEU A 24 -6.63 -0.33 -4.83
N GLU A 25 -6.66 -1.51 -5.46
CA GLU A 25 -7.72 -2.51 -5.24
C GLU A 25 -7.79 -2.93 -3.77
N LYS A 26 -6.64 -3.18 -3.14
CA LYS A 26 -6.56 -3.56 -1.73
C LYS A 26 -6.90 -2.40 -0.80
N PHE A 27 -6.52 -1.18 -1.16
CA PHE A 27 -6.80 0.02 -0.35
C PHE A 27 -8.31 0.20 -0.14
N ALA A 28 -9.10 0.07 -1.20
CA ALA A 28 -10.57 0.20 -1.14
C ALA A 28 -11.24 -0.85 -0.24
N ASN A 29 -10.67 -2.06 -0.19
CA ASN A 29 -11.24 -3.17 0.58
C ASN A 29 -10.75 -3.23 2.03
N VAL A 30 -9.47 -2.93 2.26
CA VAL A 30 -8.80 -3.12 3.55
C VAL A 30 -8.88 -1.86 4.42
N LYS A 31 -9.02 -0.67 3.83
CA LYS A 31 -9.03 0.63 4.53
C LYS A 31 -7.89 0.76 5.56
N PRO A 32 -6.62 0.73 5.12
CA PRO A 32 -5.49 0.65 6.01
C PRO A 32 -5.25 1.95 6.80
N ASP A 33 -4.80 1.84 8.05
CA ASP A 33 -4.38 2.99 8.89
C ASP A 33 -3.03 3.60 8.43
N LEU A 34 -2.18 2.79 7.79
CA LEU A 34 -0.86 3.16 7.31
C LEU A 34 -0.55 2.46 5.99
N VAL A 35 -0.01 3.23 5.03
CA VAL A 35 0.52 2.70 3.77
C VAL A 35 2.02 2.98 3.70
N ILE A 36 2.79 1.93 3.41
CA ILE A 36 4.21 2.05 3.07
C ILE A 36 4.33 1.75 1.58
N LEU A 37 4.79 2.73 0.81
CA LEU A 37 4.72 2.73 -0.63
C LEU A 37 6.10 3.03 -1.23
N ASP A 38 6.53 2.22 -2.18
CA ASP A 38 7.69 2.53 -2.99
C ASP A 38 7.32 3.61 -4.02
N ILE A 39 8.23 4.56 -4.25
CA ILE A 39 8.04 5.61 -5.24
C ILE A 39 8.35 5.07 -6.63
N MET A 40 9.41 4.27 -6.76
CA MET A 40 9.90 3.81 -8.06
C MET A 40 9.32 2.43 -8.36
N MET A 41 8.14 2.41 -8.97
CA MET A 41 7.46 1.19 -9.42
C MET A 41 7.21 1.20 -10.93
N PRO A 42 7.28 0.04 -11.61
CA PRO A 42 6.86 -0.05 -12.99
C PRO A 42 5.33 0.08 -13.12
N GLY A 43 4.89 0.81 -14.14
CA GLY A 43 3.46 1.11 -14.33
C GLY A 43 3.06 2.35 -13.57
N LEU A 44 2.28 2.19 -12.50
CA LEU A 44 1.87 3.29 -11.62
C LEU A 44 2.94 3.55 -10.56
N ASP A 45 3.42 4.78 -10.50
CA ASP A 45 4.40 5.18 -9.48
C ASP A 45 3.75 5.44 -8.11
N GLY A 46 4.57 5.61 -7.08
CA GLY A 46 4.07 5.83 -5.72
C GLY A 46 3.30 7.16 -5.53
N PHE A 47 3.58 8.19 -6.33
CA PHE A 47 2.85 9.45 -6.27
C PHE A 47 1.46 9.33 -6.88
N GLU A 48 1.34 8.64 -8.01
CA GLU A 48 0.08 8.33 -8.67
C GLU A 48 -0.82 7.46 -7.78
N VAL A 49 -0.27 6.40 -7.18
CA VAL A 49 -0.99 5.53 -6.25
C VAL A 49 -1.49 6.31 -5.04
N ARG A 50 -0.65 7.17 -4.43
CA ARG A 50 -1.08 8.04 -3.33
C ARG A 50 -2.25 8.93 -3.76
N GLY A 51 -2.15 9.59 -4.91
CA GLY A 51 -3.19 10.50 -5.42
C GLY A 51 -4.52 9.79 -5.69
N LEU A 52 -4.48 8.61 -6.29
CA LEU A 52 -5.68 7.80 -6.56
C LEU A 52 -6.27 7.21 -5.27
N GLY A 53 -5.43 6.80 -4.33
CA GLY A 53 -5.86 6.30 -3.03
C GLY A 53 -6.67 7.32 -2.22
N TYR A 54 -6.27 8.60 -2.22
CA TYR A 54 -7.05 9.67 -1.58
C TYR A 54 -8.46 9.79 -2.16
N ARG A 55 -8.62 9.62 -3.48
CA ARG A 55 -9.92 9.70 -4.14
C ARG A 55 -10.83 8.49 -3.88
N LEU A 56 -10.24 7.36 -3.48
CA LEU A 56 -10.96 6.14 -3.13
C LEU A 56 -11.31 6.07 -1.63
N GLY A 57 -10.67 6.92 -0.82
CA GLY A 57 -10.84 6.95 0.64
C GLY A 57 -11.96 7.88 1.14
N ASP A 58 -12.57 8.67 0.25
CA ASP A 58 -13.76 9.49 0.53
C ASP A 58 -15.05 8.65 0.58
#